data_AF-X0WSC6-F1
#
_entry.id   AF-X0WSC6-F1
#
_cell.length_a   1.000
_cell.length_b   1.000
_cell.length_c   1.000
_cell.angle_alpha   90.00
_cell.angle_beta   90.00
_cell.angle_gamma   90.00
#
_symmetry.space_group_name_H-M   'P 1'
#
loop_
_entity.id
_entity.type
_entity.pdbx_description
1 polymer ?
#
loop_
_entity_poly.entity_id
_entity_poly.type
_entity_poly.pdbx_seq_one_letter_code
_entity_poly.pdbx_strand_id
1 'polypeptide(L)'
;MIGRSAKSHQYYYYMCNRSYKQGKNACSARSLPKDKLEQIVIEQIKERILNDEWLEELVRLVNEELGTNHSELKDRLDLIDAELTEINIRLSRNYDALETGKIALDDLAPRIKELRVREEELSKTRVQVEAELILEGKTYIEADLVRSYADDLKSLLEESDFTESKAFLRSFIKKIVIDGEKANIYYNLPMPPDRKKKEQIGVLPIVTLGGAGGIRTPYLLTASQTFSQM
;
A
#
# COMPACT_ATOMS: atom_id res chain seq x y z
N MET A 1 14.55 -13.78 -9.43
CA MET A 1 15.14 -15.00 -10.02
C MET A 1 14.41 -15.33 -11.32
N ILE A 2 14.95 -16.24 -12.15
CA ILE A 2 14.31 -16.72 -13.40
C ILE A 2 14.14 -18.23 -13.28
N GLY A 3 12.96 -18.74 -13.64
CA GLY A 3 12.69 -20.18 -13.74
C GLY A 3 13.19 -20.75 -15.06
N ARG A 4 13.85 -21.91 -15.02
CA ARG A 4 14.38 -22.62 -16.20
C ARG A 4 14.07 -24.10 -16.12
N SER A 5 13.79 -24.69 -17.27
CA SER A 5 13.71 -26.14 -17.44
C SER A 5 15.08 -26.72 -17.81
N ALA A 6 15.35 -27.94 -17.36
CA ALA A 6 16.49 -28.76 -17.74
C ALA A 6 16.01 -30.16 -18.15
N LYS A 7 16.83 -30.87 -18.95
CA LYS A 7 16.55 -32.21 -19.48
C LYS A 7 15.12 -32.33 -20.07
N SER A 8 14.86 -31.59 -21.15
CA SER A 8 13.56 -31.66 -21.86
C SER A 8 12.33 -31.43 -20.95
N HIS A 9 12.34 -30.36 -20.15
CA HIS A 9 11.22 -30.01 -19.24
C HIS A 9 10.95 -31.01 -18.12
N GLN A 10 11.88 -31.93 -17.84
CA GLN A 10 11.73 -32.89 -16.75
C GLN A 10 12.09 -32.30 -15.38
N TYR A 11 12.95 -31.28 -15.33
CA TYR A 11 13.36 -30.64 -14.08
C TYR A 11 13.29 -29.12 -14.19
N TYR A 12 12.85 -28.46 -13.13
CA TYR A 12 12.75 -27.00 -13.07
C TYR A 12 13.65 -26.42 -11.96
N TYR A 13 14.30 -25.30 -12.26
CA TYR A 13 15.23 -24.63 -11.35
C TYR A 13 15.02 -23.11 -11.36
N TYR A 14 15.23 -22.48 -10.21
CA TYR A 14 15.38 -21.04 -10.08
C TYR A 14 16.84 -20.63 -10.14
N MET A 15 17.14 -19.63 -10.96
CA MET A 15 18.48 -19.08 -11.13
C MET A 15 18.50 -17.57 -10.93
N CYS A 16 19.64 -17.04 -10.48
CA CYS A 16 19.86 -15.60 -10.41
C CYS A 16 19.98 -15.02 -11.83
N ASN A 17 19.22 -13.95 -12.12
CA ASN A 17 19.23 -13.28 -13.41
C ASN A 17 20.62 -12.75 -13.78
N ARG A 18 21.37 -12.23 -12.80
CA ARG A 18 22.72 -11.70 -13.00
C ARG A 18 23.71 -12.82 -13.33
N SER A 19 23.66 -13.93 -12.59
CA SER A 19 24.48 -15.13 -12.87
C SER A 19 24.20 -15.70 -14.26
N TYR A 20 22.93 -15.69 -14.67
CA TYR A 20 22.51 -16.17 -15.99
C TYR A 20 23.03 -15.27 -17.13
N LYS A 21 22.90 -13.94 -17.02
CA LYS A 21 23.27 -13.01 -18.10
C LYS A 21 24.79 -12.72 -18.18
N GLN A 22 25.47 -12.69 -17.04
CA GLN A 22 26.87 -12.23 -16.92
C GLN A 22 27.83 -13.35 -16.47
N GLY A 23 27.32 -14.58 -16.32
CA GLY A 23 28.10 -15.73 -15.88
C GLY A 23 28.34 -15.79 -14.36
N LYS A 24 28.93 -16.89 -13.90
CA LYS A 24 29.19 -17.15 -12.46
C LYS A 24 30.14 -16.16 -11.80
N ASN A 25 31.00 -15.49 -12.58
CA ASN A 25 31.92 -14.47 -12.08
C ASN A 25 31.19 -13.21 -11.59
N ALA A 26 29.99 -12.92 -12.11
CA ALA A 26 29.19 -11.76 -11.71
C ALA A 26 28.24 -12.06 -10.54
N CYS A 27 27.90 -13.33 -10.30
CA CYS A 27 27.08 -13.76 -9.18
C CYS A 27 27.26 -15.26 -8.93
N SER A 28 27.71 -15.60 -7.72
CA SER A 28 27.98 -16.96 -7.24
C SER A 28 26.74 -17.71 -6.71
N ALA A 29 25.54 -17.13 -6.87
CA ALA A 29 24.30 -17.74 -6.40
C ALA A 29 24.04 -19.10 -7.07
N ARG A 30 23.76 -20.13 -6.26
CA ARG A 30 23.45 -21.48 -6.73
C ARG A 30 22.09 -21.56 -7.43
N SER A 31 21.96 -22.50 -8.36
CA SER A 31 20.66 -22.88 -8.92
C SER A 31 19.88 -23.68 -7.88
N LEU A 32 18.63 -23.31 -7.66
CA LEU A 32 17.77 -23.94 -6.66
C LEU A 32 16.71 -24.80 -7.35
N PRO A 33 16.52 -26.07 -6.93
CA PRO A 33 15.42 -26.90 -7.43
C PRO A 33 14.08 -26.21 -7.14
N LYS A 34 13.22 -26.10 -8.16
CA LYS A 34 11.93 -25.42 -8.07
C LYS A 34 11.09 -26.03 -6.95
N ASP A 35 10.85 -27.34 -7.03
CA ASP A 35 9.91 -28.03 -6.15
C ASP A 35 10.33 -27.94 -4.68
N LYS A 36 11.62 -28.12 -4.39
CA LYS A 36 12.15 -27.98 -3.02
C LYS A 36 11.98 -26.57 -2.47
N LEU A 37 12.25 -25.55 -3.29
CA LEU A 37 12.13 -24.16 -2.84
C LEU A 37 10.67 -23.77 -2.62
N GLU A 38 9.79 -24.14 -3.56
CA GLU A 38 8.35 -23.87 -3.44
C GLU A 38 7.75 -24.57 -2.22
N GLN A 39 8.09 -25.84 -2.00
CA GLN A 39 7.62 -26.60 -0.84
C GLN A 39 8.07 -25.96 0.48
N ILE A 40 9.36 -25.62 0.62
CA ILE A 40 9.87 -24.97 1.84
C ILE A 40 9.17 -23.63 2.10
N VAL A 41 8.93 -22.84 1.04
CA VAL A 41 8.23 -21.55 1.18
C VAL A 41 6.78 -21.76 1.60
N ILE A 42 6.08 -22.72 1.01
CA ILE A 42 4.68 -23.04 1.35
C ILE A 42 4.59 -23.57 2.79
N GLU A 43 5.46 -24.51 3.17
CA GLU A 43 5.52 -25.05 4.54
C GLU A 43 5.78 -23.95 5.56
N GLN A 44 6.74 -23.05 5.31
CA GLN A 44 6.98 -21.93 6.21
C GLN A 44 5.79 -20.97 6.32
N ILE A 45 5.06 -20.74 5.23
CA ILE A 45 3.84 -19.92 5.26
C ILE A 45 2.77 -20.60 6.11
N LYS A 46 2.56 -21.91 5.93
CA LYS A 46 1.60 -22.67 6.75
C LYS A 46 1.97 -22.67 8.23
N GLU A 47 3.23 -22.90 8.57
CA GLU A 47 3.66 -23.05 9.96
C GLU A 47 3.81 -21.73 10.71
N ARG A 48 4.24 -20.65 10.05
CA ARG A 48 4.55 -19.38 10.71
C ARG A 48 3.46 -18.32 10.60
N ILE A 49 2.62 -18.40 9.56
CA ILE A 49 1.65 -17.34 9.24
C ILE A 49 0.23 -17.82 9.47
N LEU A 50 -0.04 -19.09 9.16
CA LEU A 50 -1.34 -19.73 9.35
C LEU A 50 -1.41 -20.53 10.64
N ASN A 51 -0.59 -20.18 11.63
CA ASN A 51 -0.72 -20.73 12.96
C ASN A 51 -1.69 -19.86 13.75
N ASP A 52 -2.75 -20.49 14.26
CA ASP A 52 -3.83 -19.83 14.99
C ASP A 52 -3.31 -18.97 16.17
N GLU A 53 -2.31 -19.46 16.90
CA GLU A 53 -1.72 -18.74 18.03
C GLU A 53 -1.01 -17.45 17.57
N TRP A 54 -0.29 -17.52 16.44
CA TRP A 54 0.40 -16.36 15.87
C TRP A 54 -0.56 -15.35 15.25
N LEU A 55 -1.67 -15.81 14.67
CA LEU A 55 -2.70 -14.95 14.12
C LEU A 55 -3.42 -14.17 15.22
N GLU A 56 -3.77 -14.82 16.32
CA GLU A 56 -4.36 -14.16 17.49
C GLU A 56 -3.42 -13.11 18.08
N GLU A 57 -2.15 -13.46 18.24
CA GLU A 57 -1.14 -12.52 18.76
C GLU A 57 -0.92 -11.33 17.81
N LEU A 58 -0.88 -11.58 16.49
CA LEU A 58 -0.74 -10.53 15.49
C LEU A 58 -1.96 -9.60 15.46
N VAL A 59 -3.18 -10.14 15.55
CA VAL A 59 -4.40 -9.34 15.64
C VAL A 59 -4.40 -8.50 16.90
N ARG A 60 -3.96 -9.06 18.04
CA ARG A 60 -3.82 -8.30 19.30
C ARG A 60 -2.85 -7.13 19.14
N LEU A 61 -1.65 -7.39 18.63
CA LEU A 61 -0.61 -6.35 18.45
C LEU A 61 -1.07 -5.24 17.49
N VAL A 62 -1.69 -5.60 16.37
CA VAL A 62 -2.20 -4.61 15.41
C VAL A 62 -3.35 -3.81 16.00
N ASN A 63 -4.27 -4.44 16.73
CA ASN A 63 -5.36 -3.72 17.40
C ASN A 63 -4.85 -2.81 18.52
N GLU A 64 -3.80 -3.21 19.25
CA GLU A 64 -3.14 -2.36 20.23
C GLU A 64 -2.52 -1.13 19.55
N GLU A 65 -1.77 -1.31 18.47
CA GLU A 65 -1.13 -0.22 17.71
C GLU A 65 -2.16 0.74 17.07
N LEU A 66 -3.23 0.19 16.48
CA LEU A 66 -4.34 0.98 15.95
C LEU A 66 -5.07 1.73 17.07
N GLY A 67 -5.23 1.10 18.24
CA GLY A 67 -5.82 1.72 19.42
C GLY A 67 -4.98 2.88 19.95
N THR A 68 -3.65 2.72 20.01
CA THR A 68 -2.75 3.78 20.46
C THR A 68 -2.77 4.97 19.52
N ASN A 69 -2.63 4.75 18.20
CA ASN A 69 -2.64 5.84 17.23
C ASN A 69 -3.96 6.62 17.25
N HIS A 70 -5.09 5.89 17.30
CA HIS A 70 -6.40 6.52 17.38
C HIS A 70 -6.56 7.35 18.66
N SER A 71 -6.04 6.86 19.78
CA SER A 71 -6.07 7.59 21.05
C SER A 71 -5.19 8.85 20.99
N GLU A 72 -3.99 8.77 20.41
CA GLU A 72 -3.07 9.90 20.28
C GLU A 72 -3.64 11.01 19.39
N LEU A 73 -4.24 10.64 18.25
CA LEU A 73 -4.91 11.60 17.37
C LEU A 73 -6.09 12.27 18.07
N LYS A 74 -6.86 11.51 18.85
CA LYS A 74 -7.99 12.05 19.62
C LYS A 74 -7.52 13.00 20.72
N ASP A 75 -6.52 12.62 21.49
CA ASP A 75 -5.93 13.47 22.53
C ASP A 75 -5.37 14.76 21.93
N ARG A 76 -4.73 14.67 20.76
CA ARG A 76 -4.25 15.84 20.02
C ARG A 76 -5.39 16.75 19.58
N LEU A 77 -6.51 16.19 19.12
CA LEU A 77 -7.70 16.95 18.76
C LEU A 77 -8.27 17.68 19.98
N ASP A 78 -8.39 16.98 21.12
CA ASP A 78 -8.91 17.55 22.37
C ASP A 78 -8.03 18.70 22.88
N LEU A 79 -6.70 18.58 22.75
CA LEU A 79 -5.77 19.68 23.07
C LEU A 79 -5.95 20.89 22.17
N ILE A 80 -6.11 20.68 20.85
CA ILE A 80 -6.35 21.77 19.89
C ILE A 80 -7.67 22.47 20.19
N ASP A 81 -8.73 21.71 20.49
CA ASP A 81 -10.04 22.25 20.84
C ASP A 81 -10.01 23.05 22.16
N ALA A 82 -9.22 22.60 23.14
CA ALA A 82 -8.97 23.35 24.37
C ALA A 82 -8.23 24.67 24.11
N GLU A 83 -7.19 24.67 23.27
CA GLU A 83 -6.47 25.89 22.89
C GLU A 83 -7.36 26.88 22.12
N LEU A 84 -8.18 26.39 21.18
CA LEU A 84 -9.14 27.22 20.46
C LEU A 84 -10.16 27.85 21.41
N THR A 85 -10.65 27.09 22.39
CA THR A 85 -11.57 27.60 23.40
C THR A 85 -10.92 28.69 24.25
N GLU A 86 -9.65 28.52 24.65
CA GLU A 86 -8.91 29.54 25.41
C GLU A 86 -8.70 30.82 24.58
N ILE A 87 -8.34 30.70 23.31
CA ILE A 87 -8.18 31.85 22.40
C ILE A 87 -9.49 32.59 22.24
N ASN A 88 -10.61 31.88 22.05
CA ASN A 88 -11.94 32.48 21.96
C ASN A 88 -12.33 33.24 23.23
N ILE A 89 -12.04 32.70 24.42
CA ILE A 89 -12.25 33.39 25.69
C ILE A 89 -11.41 34.67 25.76
N ARG A 90 -10.13 34.61 25.34
CA ARG A 90 -9.24 35.78 25.32
C ARG A 90 -9.73 36.84 24.33
N LEU A 91 -10.18 36.44 23.15
CA LEU A 91 -10.77 37.34 22.15
C LEU A 91 -12.02 38.03 22.69
N SER A 92 -12.96 37.27 23.29
CA SER A 92 -14.16 37.82 23.92
C SER A 92 -13.81 38.89 24.96
N ARG A 93 -12.86 38.61 25.85
CA ARG A 93 -12.42 39.57 26.88
C ARG A 93 -11.82 40.85 26.29
N ASN A 94 -11.09 40.73 25.17
CA ASN A 94 -10.56 41.89 24.46
C ASN A 94 -11.69 42.73 23.85
N TYR A 95 -12.71 42.09 23.27
CA TYR A 95 -13.88 42.80 22.76
C TYR A 95 -14.66 43.50 23.88
N ASP A 96 -14.89 42.85 25.01
CA ASP A 96 -15.55 43.46 26.19
C ASP A 96 -14.76 44.68 26.72
N ALA A 97 -13.43 44.59 26.75
CA ALA A 97 -12.56 45.69 27.18
C ALA A 97 -12.62 46.90 26.23
N LEU A 98 -12.79 46.65 24.94
CA LEU A 98 -13.00 47.68 23.92
C LEU A 98 -14.38 48.34 24.08
N GLU A 99 -15.43 47.55 24.28
CA GLU A 99 -16.80 48.05 24.46
C GLU A 99 -16.96 48.92 25.71
N THR A 100 -16.25 48.56 26.80
CA THR A 100 -16.26 49.35 28.04
C THR A 100 -15.43 50.64 27.95
N GLY A 101 -14.72 50.88 26.84
CA GLY A 101 -13.97 52.11 26.58
C GLY A 101 -12.76 52.31 27.49
N LYS A 102 -12.31 51.26 28.18
CA LYS A 102 -11.21 51.35 29.17
C LYS A 102 -9.82 51.43 28.53
N ILE A 103 -9.70 50.99 27.28
CA ILE A 103 -8.43 50.86 26.54
C ILE A 103 -8.67 51.33 25.10
N ALA A 104 -7.70 52.01 24.50
CA ALA A 104 -7.78 52.45 23.11
C ALA A 104 -7.68 51.28 22.13
N LEU A 105 -8.37 51.39 20.98
CA LEU A 105 -8.37 50.37 19.93
C LEU A 105 -6.95 50.10 19.40
N ASP A 106 -6.12 51.13 19.30
CA ASP A 106 -4.76 51.02 18.75
C ASP A 106 -3.85 50.10 19.58
N ASP A 107 -4.07 50.04 20.90
CA ASP A 107 -3.31 49.18 21.80
C ASP A 107 -3.74 47.71 21.70
N LEU A 108 -5.01 47.46 21.38
CA LEU A 108 -5.61 46.13 21.37
C LEU A 108 -5.62 45.47 19.98
N ALA A 109 -5.62 46.27 18.91
CA ALA A 109 -5.56 45.82 17.53
C ALA A 109 -4.43 44.82 17.21
N PRO A 110 -3.14 45.05 17.62
CA PRO A 110 -2.09 44.07 17.36
C PRO A 110 -2.35 42.75 18.10
N ARG A 111 -2.88 42.81 19.32
CA ARG A 111 -3.15 41.60 20.13
C ARG A 111 -4.30 40.77 19.58
N ILE A 112 -5.37 41.42 19.11
CA ILE A 112 -6.49 40.74 18.45
C ILE A 112 -6.00 40.08 17.14
N LYS A 113 -5.16 40.78 16.37
CA LYS A 113 -4.60 40.23 15.13
C LYS A 113 -3.77 38.97 15.40
N GLU A 114 -2.88 38.99 16.39
CA GLU A 114 -2.10 37.81 16.81
C GLU A 114 -3.00 36.63 17.18
N LEU A 115 -4.03 36.86 17.99
CA LEU A 115 -4.95 35.82 18.44
C LEU A 115 -5.74 35.21 17.27
N ARG A 116 -6.18 36.03 16.31
CA ARG A 116 -6.89 35.55 15.11
C ARG A 116 -5.99 34.77 14.16
N VAL A 117 -4.72 35.15 14.02
CA VAL A 117 -3.75 34.36 13.22
C VAL A 117 -3.57 32.99 13.86
N ARG A 118 -3.40 32.93 15.18
CA ARG A 118 -3.25 31.67 15.90
C ARG A 118 -4.52 30.80 15.86
N GLU A 119 -5.70 31.41 15.95
CA GLU A 119 -6.99 30.73 15.76
C GLU A 119 -7.07 30.09 14.37
N GLU A 120 -6.70 30.84 13.33
CA GLU A 120 -6.74 30.33 11.94
C GLU A 120 -5.77 29.15 11.76
N GLU A 121 -4.54 29.26 12.28
CA GLU A 121 -3.56 28.18 12.26
C GLU A 121 -4.07 26.92 12.97
N LEU A 122 -4.58 27.05 14.20
CA LEU A 122 -5.11 25.93 14.96
C LEU A 122 -6.35 25.31 14.28
N SER A 123 -7.21 26.12 13.67
CA SER A 123 -8.37 25.63 12.93
C SER A 123 -7.97 24.79 11.71
N LYS A 124 -6.91 25.19 10.99
CA LYS A 124 -6.36 24.42 9.87
C LYS A 124 -5.77 23.11 10.36
N THR A 125 -5.00 23.14 11.45
CA THR A 125 -4.44 21.93 12.05
C THR A 125 -5.55 20.99 12.55
N ARG A 126 -6.62 21.52 13.14
CA ARG A 126 -7.79 20.74 13.58
C ARG A 126 -8.40 19.96 12.41
N VAL A 127 -8.65 20.63 11.28
CA VAL A 127 -9.20 19.98 10.08
C VAL A 127 -8.27 18.89 9.53
N GLN A 128 -6.95 19.10 9.61
CA GLN A 128 -5.98 18.08 9.19
C GLN A 128 -6.02 16.84 10.08
N VAL A 129 -6.03 17.03 11.41
CA VAL A 129 -6.10 15.92 12.39
C VAL A 129 -7.44 15.20 12.29
N GLU A 130 -8.54 15.93 12.08
CA GLU A 130 -9.87 15.34 11.87
C GLU A 130 -9.92 14.50 10.58
N ALA A 131 -9.30 14.98 9.49
CA ALA A 131 -9.19 14.19 8.27
C ALA A 131 -8.34 12.92 8.47
N GLU A 132 -7.25 13.01 9.23
CA GLU A 132 -6.38 11.87 9.57
C GLU A 132 -7.15 10.82 10.40
N LEU A 133 -7.93 11.27 11.39
CA LEU A 133 -8.78 10.40 12.22
C LEU A 133 -9.85 9.66 11.40
N ILE A 134 -10.44 10.34 10.40
CA ILE A 134 -11.42 9.73 9.49
C ILE A 134 -10.74 8.71 8.56
N LEU A 135 -9.54 9.00 8.08
CA LEU A 135 -8.78 8.10 7.21
C LEU A 135 -8.32 6.83 7.93
N GLU A 136 -7.90 6.93 9.19
CA GLU A 136 -7.58 5.74 9.99
C GLU A 136 -8.83 4.88 10.23
N GLY A 137 -9.98 5.53 10.43
CA GLY A 137 -11.24 4.85 10.72
C GLY A 137 -11.19 4.03 12.02
N LYS A 138 -12.34 3.57 12.51
CA LYS A 138 -12.37 2.54 13.56
C LYS A 138 -12.06 1.18 12.93
N THR A 139 -10.81 0.95 12.58
CA THR A 139 -10.37 -0.34 12.03
C THR A 139 -10.03 -1.30 13.16
N TYR A 140 -11.01 -1.58 14.03
CA TYR A 140 -10.88 -2.73 14.92
C TYR A 140 -10.93 -3.99 14.06
N ILE A 141 -9.84 -4.76 14.07
CA ILE A 141 -9.75 -6.00 13.33
C ILE A 141 -10.36 -7.11 14.19
N GLU A 142 -11.49 -7.65 13.75
CA GLU A 142 -12.15 -8.77 14.41
C GLU A 142 -11.33 -10.06 14.21
N ALA A 143 -10.95 -10.71 15.30
CA ALA A 143 -10.11 -11.91 15.27
C ALA A 143 -10.76 -13.07 14.49
N ASP A 144 -12.08 -13.23 14.61
CA ASP A 144 -12.83 -14.27 13.91
C ASP A 144 -12.82 -14.07 12.39
N LEU A 145 -12.84 -12.82 11.93
CA LEU A 145 -12.72 -12.49 10.51
C LEU A 145 -11.33 -12.90 10.01
N VAL A 146 -10.28 -12.56 10.74
CA VAL A 146 -8.90 -12.94 10.38
C VAL A 146 -8.71 -14.45 10.36
N ARG A 147 -9.29 -15.17 11.33
CA ARG A 147 -9.26 -16.64 11.35
C ARG A 147 -9.95 -17.23 10.13
N SER A 148 -11.15 -16.73 9.78
CA SER A 148 -11.85 -17.22 8.57
C SER A 148 -11.04 -16.99 7.29
N TYR A 149 -10.37 -15.83 7.16
CA TYR A 149 -9.48 -15.55 6.04
C TYR A 149 -8.23 -16.44 6.04
N ALA A 150 -7.70 -16.79 7.23
CA ALA A 150 -6.57 -17.70 7.36
C ALA A 150 -6.95 -19.14 7.00
N ASP A 151 -8.14 -19.59 7.36
CA ASP A 151 -8.67 -20.91 6.98
C ASP A 151 -8.96 -21.00 5.48
N ASP A 152 -9.57 -19.95 4.90
CA ASP A 152 -9.74 -19.81 3.45
C ASP A 152 -8.37 -19.82 2.75
N LEU A 153 -7.34 -19.21 3.35
CA LEU A 153 -5.99 -19.23 2.81
C LEU A 153 -5.37 -20.63 2.85
N LYS A 154 -5.56 -21.35 3.96
CA LYS A 154 -5.04 -22.70 4.15
C LYS A 154 -5.64 -23.66 3.13
N SER A 155 -6.95 -23.57 2.92
CA SER A 155 -7.67 -24.36 1.91
C SER A 155 -7.26 -23.99 0.48
N LEU A 156 -7.10 -22.71 0.14
CA LEU A 156 -6.60 -22.28 -1.17
C LEU A 156 -5.18 -22.81 -1.45
N LEU A 157 -4.30 -22.81 -0.47
CA LEU A 157 -2.94 -23.36 -0.63
C LEU A 157 -2.92 -24.90 -0.74
N GLU A 158 -4.03 -25.59 -0.43
CA GLU A 158 -4.17 -27.04 -0.53
C GLU A 158 -4.92 -27.49 -1.79
N GLU A 159 -5.93 -26.75 -2.23
CA GLU A 159 -6.86 -27.16 -3.29
C GLU A 159 -6.65 -26.44 -4.63
N SER A 160 -6.01 -25.26 -4.67
CA SER A 160 -6.03 -24.41 -5.87
C SER A 160 -4.99 -24.79 -6.94
N ASP A 161 -5.36 -24.52 -8.20
CA ASP A 161 -4.48 -24.59 -9.37
C ASP A 161 -3.28 -23.63 -9.21
N PHE A 162 -2.12 -24.01 -9.75
CA PHE A 162 -0.82 -23.30 -9.59
C PHE A 162 -0.91 -21.80 -9.94
N THR A 163 -1.86 -21.41 -10.78
CA THR A 163 -2.09 -20.04 -11.23
C THR A 163 -2.69 -19.14 -10.14
N GLU A 164 -3.67 -19.64 -9.38
CA GLU A 164 -4.36 -18.87 -8.34
C GLU A 164 -3.47 -18.71 -7.09
N SER A 165 -2.86 -19.81 -6.65
CA SER A 165 -1.84 -19.80 -5.60
C SER A 165 -0.71 -18.80 -5.89
N LYS A 166 -0.24 -18.74 -7.15
CA LYS A 166 0.81 -17.79 -7.54
C LYS A 166 0.37 -16.34 -7.55
N ALA A 167 -0.85 -16.05 -8.00
CA ALA A 167 -1.40 -14.69 -7.98
C ALA A 167 -1.56 -14.19 -6.53
N PHE A 168 -2.01 -15.08 -5.65
CA PHE A 168 -2.17 -14.79 -4.23
C PHE A 168 -0.82 -14.61 -3.51
N LEU A 169 0.14 -15.51 -3.70
CA LEU A 169 1.47 -15.36 -3.09
C LEU A 169 2.17 -14.06 -3.53
N ARG A 170 1.83 -13.52 -4.70
CA ARG A 170 2.32 -12.20 -5.15
C ARG A 170 1.68 -11.01 -4.42
N SER A 171 0.43 -11.11 -3.96
CA SER A 171 -0.17 -10.04 -3.16
C SER A 171 0.39 -10.06 -1.74
N PHE A 172 0.58 -11.26 -1.20
CA PHE A 172 1.00 -11.47 0.19
C PHE A 172 2.51 -11.33 0.41
N ILE A 173 3.35 -11.79 -0.53
CA ILE A 173 4.81 -11.77 -0.37
C ILE A 173 5.40 -10.58 -1.12
N LYS A 174 6.03 -9.66 -0.38
CA LYS A 174 6.74 -8.51 -0.93
C LYS A 174 8.02 -8.93 -1.64
N LYS A 175 8.85 -9.73 -0.97
CA LYS A 175 10.10 -10.26 -1.52
C LYS A 175 10.56 -11.51 -0.77
N ILE A 176 11.22 -12.41 -1.49
CA ILE A 176 11.93 -13.55 -0.90
C ILE A 176 13.42 -13.34 -1.15
N VAL A 177 14.20 -13.27 -0.07
CA VAL A 177 15.65 -13.12 -0.10
C VAL A 177 16.26 -14.44 0.30
N ILE A 178 17.06 -15.02 -0.59
CA ILE A 178 17.70 -16.32 -0.35
C ILE A 178 19.18 -16.05 -0.13
N ASP A 179 19.66 -16.36 1.07
CA ASP A 179 21.05 -16.23 1.49
C ASP A 179 21.63 -17.63 1.76
N GLY A 180 22.30 -18.18 0.75
CA GLY A 180 22.83 -19.55 0.79
C GLY A 180 21.73 -20.61 1.00
N GLU A 181 21.67 -21.14 2.23
CA GLU A 181 20.69 -22.15 2.68
C GLU A 181 19.48 -21.56 3.41
N LYS A 182 19.49 -20.26 3.73
CA LYS A 182 18.41 -19.60 4.45
C LYS A 182 17.53 -18.81 3.48
N ALA A 183 16.21 -18.97 3.59
CA ALA A 183 15.24 -18.16 2.89
C ALA A 183 14.57 -17.20 3.89
N ASN A 184 14.73 -15.90 3.65
CA ASN A 184 14.08 -14.84 4.41
C ASN A 184 12.92 -14.30 3.57
N ILE A 185 11.70 -14.44 4.09
CA ILE A 185 10.49 -13.99 3.40
C ILE A 185 10.05 -12.67 4.03
N TYR A 186 9.79 -11.68 3.19
CA TYR A 186 9.25 -10.38 3.60
C TYR A 186 7.81 -10.30 3.12
N TYR A 187 6.91 -10.09 4.07
CA TYR A 187 5.47 -10.08 3.83
C TYR A 187 4.96 -8.65 3.62
N ASN A 188 3.88 -8.53 2.86
CA ASN A 188 2.96 -7.42 2.96
C ASN A 188 1.77 -7.96 3.76
N LEU A 189 1.43 -7.35 4.90
CA LEU A 189 0.18 -7.71 5.54
C LEU A 189 -0.96 -7.45 4.55
N PRO A 190 -1.79 -8.46 4.24
CA PRO A 190 -2.97 -8.23 3.45
C PRO A 190 -3.94 -7.46 4.33
N MET A 191 -4.10 -6.17 4.07
CA MET A 191 -5.38 -5.54 4.36
C MET A 191 -6.44 -6.36 3.61
N PRO A 192 -7.53 -6.81 4.27
CA PRO A 192 -8.60 -7.49 3.57
C PRO A 192 -8.98 -6.60 2.37
N PRO A 193 -9.05 -7.17 1.14
CA PRO A 193 -9.41 -6.38 -0.01
C PRO A 193 -10.77 -5.77 0.28
N ASP A 194 -10.80 -4.44 0.36
CA ASP A 194 -12.04 -3.69 0.47
C ASP A 194 -12.93 -4.18 -0.67
N ARG A 195 -14.01 -4.92 -0.33
CA ARG A 195 -14.86 -5.63 -1.32
C ARG A 195 -15.42 -4.67 -2.38
N LYS A 196 -15.27 -3.35 -2.17
CA LYS A 196 -15.60 -2.25 -3.08
C LYS A 196 -14.58 -2.00 -4.20
N LYS A 197 -13.38 -2.60 -4.20
CA LYS A 197 -12.40 -2.49 -5.30
C LYS A 197 -12.26 -3.79 -6.10
N LYS A 198 -13.38 -4.34 -6.58
CA LYS A 198 -13.37 -5.02 -7.88
C LYS A 198 -13.56 -3.97 -8.97
N GLU A 199 -12.59 -3.06 -9.11
CA GLU A 199 -12.40 -2.48 -10.43
C GLU A 199 -11.87 -3.64 -11.27
N GLN A 200 -12.75 -4.19 -12.11
CA GLN A 200 -12.28 -4.80 -13.35
C GLN A 200 -11.38 -3.74 -13.97
N ILE A 201 -10.06 -3.94 -13.89
CA ILE A 201 -9.13 -3.31 -14.80
C ILE A 201 -9.53 -3.93 -16.14
N GLY A 202 -10.55 -3.34 -16.77
CA GLY A 202 -10.92 -3.60 -18.14
C GLY A 202 -9.68 -3.26 -18.93
N VAL A 203 -8.89 -4.28 -19.26
CA VAL A 203 -7.87 -4.15 -20.28
C VAL A 203 -8.64 -3.67 -21.49
N LEU A 204 -8.43 -2.41 -21.88
CA LEU A 204 -9.00 -1.89 -23.12
C LEU A 204 -8.70 -2.94 -24.18
N PRO A 205 -9.72 -3.45 -24.90
CA PRO A 205 -9.50 -4.48 -25.89
C PRO A 205 -8.42 -3.94 -26.82
N ILE A 206 -7.30 -4.67 -26.90
CA ILE A 206 -6.25 -4.33 -27.84
C ILE A 206 -6.90 -4.55 -29.21
N VAL A 207 -7.38 -3.46 -29.82
CA VAL A 207 -7.88 -3.52 -31.17
C VAL A 207 -6.62 -3.71 -32.02
N THR A 208 -6.32 -4.95 -32.35
CA THR A 208 -5.37 -5.23 -33.41
C THR A 208 -5.99 -4.70 -34.68
N LEU A 209 -5.69 -3.44 -35.04
CA LEU A 209 -5.91 -2.89 -36.38
C LEU A 209 -4.93 -3.58 -37.34
N GLY A 210 -5.09 -4.90 -37.50
CA GLY A 210 -4.49 -5.69 -38.55
C GLY A 210 -5.50 -5.77 -39.69
N GLY A 211 -5.40 -4.85 -40.65
CA GLY A 211 -6.04 -5.07 -41.95
C GLY A 211 -5.47 -6.33 -42.61
N ALA A 212 -6.23 -6.95 -43.52
CA ALA A 212 -5.91 -8.23 -44.17
C ALA A 212 -4.55 -8.29 -44.92
N GLY A 213 -3.79 -7.18 -44.99
CA GLY A 213 -2.49 -7.08 -45.67
C GLY A 213 -1.25 -7.10 -44.77
N GLY A 214 -1.37 -7.12 -43.43
CA GLY A 214 -0.22 -7.13 -42.52
C GLY A 214 0.67 -5.85 -42.56
N ILE A 215 1.58 -5.75 -41.60
CA ILE A 215 2.50 -4.61 -41.35
C ILE A 215 3.62 -4.50 -42.40
N ARG A 216 3.26 -4.23 -43.65
CA ARG A 216 4.19 -3.67 -44.64
C ARG A 216 3.60 -2.37 -45.17
N THR A 217 4.22 -1.26 -44.81
CA THR A 217 3.98 0.08 -45.35
C THR A 217 3.99 0.04 -46.89
N PRO A 218 2.86 0.29 -47.58
CA PRO A 218 2.81 0.30 -49.05
C PRO A 218 3.05 1.71 -49.63
N TYR A 219 3.28 2.72 -48.78
CA TYR A 219 3.42 4.10 -49.21
C TYR A 219 4.86 4.48 -49.54
N LEU A 220 5.36 3.98 -50.68
CA LEU A 220 6.46 4.62 -51.39
C LEU A 220 6.20 4.80 -52.90
N LEU A 221 5.04 4.39 -53.41
CA LEU A 221 4.72 4.49 -54.84
C LEU A 221 3.77 5.64 -55.22
N THR A 222 3.25 6.40 -54.26
CA THR A 222 2.32 7.52 -54.53
C THR A 222 2.90 8.90 -54.24
N ALA A 223 4.11 9.01 -53.69
CA ALA A 223 4.74 10.31 -53.41
C ALA A 223 5.30 11.02 -54.66
N SER A 224 5.47 10.32 -55.79
CA SER A 224 5.97 10.92 -57.04
C SER A 224 4.89 11.54 -57.93
N GLN A 225 3.59 11.27 -57.67
CA GLN A 225 2.50 11.81 -58.49
C GLN A 225 1.94 13.15 -57.98
N THR A 226 2.24 13.55 -56.75
CA THR A 226 1.77 14.85 -56.20
C THR A 226 2.67 16.04 -56.53
N PHE A 227 3.87 15.83 -57.09
CA PHE A 227 4.81 16.91 -57.47
C PHE A 227 4.71 17.37 -58.93
N SER A 228 3.78 16.83 -59.72
CA SER A 228 3.60 17.20 -61.13
C SER A 228 2.32 18.00 -61.42
N GLN A 229 1.64 18.50 -60.38
CA GLN A 229 0.48 19.41 -60.47
C GLN A 229 0.59 20.61 -59.51
N MET A 230 1.80 21.15 -59.34
CA MET A 230 2.01 22.54 -58.93
C MET A 230 2.91 23.23 -59.94
#